data_AF-A0A1Q7WPJ4-F1
#
_entry.id   AF-A0A1Q7WPJ4-F1
#
_cell.length_a   1.000
_cell.length_b   1.000
_cell.length_c   1.000
_cell.angle_alpha   90.00
_cell.angle_beta   90.00
_cell.angle_gamma   90.00
#
_symmetry.space_group_name_H-M   'P 1'
#
loop_
_entity.id
_entity.type
_entity.pdbx_description
1 polymer ?
#
loop_
_entity_poly.entity_id
_entity_poly.type
_entity_poly.pdbx_seq_one_letter_code
_entity_poly.pdbx_strand_id
1 'polypeptide(L)'
;MRAEEGDVNIPANWKDDGTTLTAPNGVTVVRGFRVKVLEGWDANNLPLEKERAVNPVEHANPMVGGGTVQTFAHSRLAWTPARGVYLIPIGVELLFMEGKRVSTGPALPG
;
A
#
# COMPACT_ATOMS: atom_id res chain seq x y z
N MET A 1 -25.13 -13.15 17.80
CA MET A 1 -24.74 -11.80 17.33
C MET A 1 -24.13 -11.95 15.96
N ARG A 2 -24.82 -11.47 14.91
CA ARG A 2 -24.23 -11.31 13.57
C ARG A 2 -23.46 -9.99 13.60
N ALA A 3 -22.18 -10.00 13.26
CA ALA A 3 -21.46 -8.77 12.96
C ALA A 3 -22.16 -8.11 11.76
N GLU A 4 -22.44 -6.83 11.86
CA GLU A 4 -22.95 -6.04 10.76
C GLU A 4 -21.95 -6.09 9.60
N GLU A 5 -22.44 -6.54 8.45
CA GLU A 5 -21.71 -6.66 7.19
C GLU A 5 -21.48 -5.23 6.68
N GLY A 6 -20.49 -4.53 7.23
CA GLY A 6 -20.08 -3.23 6.72
C GLY A 6 -19.74 -3.40 5.24
N ASP A 7 -20.41 -2.63 4.38
CA ASP A 7 -20.28 -2.68 2.92
C ASP A 7 -18.81 -2.84 2.50
N VAL A 8 -18.43 -4.07 2.15
CA VAL A 8 -17.09 -4.36 1.65
C VAL A 8 -16.98 -3.75 0.26
N ASN A 9 -16.23 -2.65 0.13
CA ASN A 9 -15.97 -2.01 -1.16
C ASN A 9 -14.95 -2.83 -1.96
N ILE A 10 -15.39 -4.00 -2.44
CA ILE A 10 -14.60 -4.84 -3.34
C ILE A 10 -14.48 -4.10 -4.67
N PRO A 11 -13.27 -3.81 -5.17
CA PRO A 11 -13.11 -3.11 -6.44
C PRO A 11 -13.71 -3.92 -7.60
N ALA A 12 -14.23 -3.22 -8.62
CA ALA A 12 -14.91 -3.87 -9.74
C ALA A 12 -14.05 -4.97 -10.40
N ASN A 13 -14.62 -6.15 -10.59
CA ASN A 13 -13.99 -7.37 -11.12
C ASN A 13 -12.93 -8.04 -10.23
N TRP A 14 -12.74 -7.58 -9.00
CA TRP A 14 -11.91 -8.27 -8.02
C TRP A 14 -12.74 -9.31 -7.27
N LYS A 15 -12.07 -10.31 -6.69
CA LYS A 15 -12.71 -11.38 -5.92
C LYS A 15 -12.12 -11.42 -4.52
N ASP A 16 -12.98 -11.45 -3.51
CA ASP A 16 -12.56 -11.54 -2.13
C ASP A 16 -13.14 -12.80 -1.48
N ASP A 17 -12.30 -13.56 -0.78
CA ASP A 17 -12.70 -14.78 -0.05
C ASP A 17 -12.74 -14.61 1.48
N GLY A 18 -12.66 -13.36 1.96
CA GLY A 18 -12.56 -13.02 3.38
C GLY A 18 -11.13 -13.00 3.93
N THR A 19 -10.17 -13.61 3.24
CA THR A 19 -8.75 -13.65 3.65
C THR A 19 -7.80 -13.12 2.58
N THR A 20 -8.16 -13.36 1.32
CA THR A 20 -7.39 -13.05 0.12
C THR A 20 -8.26 -12.28 -0.85
N LEU A 21 -7.76 -11.14 -1.27
CA LEU A 21 -8.34 -10.33 -2.32
C LEU A 21 -7.55 -10.56 -3.61
N THR A 22 -8.20 -11.06 -4.65
CA THR A 22 -7.61 -11.41 -5.94
C THR A 22 -8.04 -10.41 -7.01
N ALA A 23 -7.06 -9.71 -7.58
CA ALA A 23 -7.29 -8.77 -8.68
C ALA A 23 -7.48 -9.50 -10.03
N PRO A 24 -8.05 -8.84 -11.06
CA PRO A 24 -8.26 -9.41 -12.39
C PRO A 24 -6.99 -9.95 -13.06
N ASN A 25 -5.82 -9.42 -12.71
CA ASN A 25 -4.53 -9.89 -13.22
C ASN A 25 -3.98 -11.12 -12.47
N GLY A 26 -4.75 -11.70 -11.55
CA GLY A 26 -4.39 -12.88 -10.77
C GLY A 26 -3.44 -12.62 -9.60
N VAL A 27 -3.03 -11.37 -9.37
CA VAL A 27 -2.17 -11.01 -8.24
C VAL A 27 -3.02 -10.78 -6.99
N THR A 28 -2.56 -11.34 -5.87
CA THR A 28 -3.28 -11.38 -4.59
C THR A 28 -2.82 -10.30 -3.63
N VAL A 29 -3.77 -9.75 -2.86
CA VAL A 29 -3.57 -8.82 -1.76
C VAL A 29 -4.13 -9.46 -0.48
N VAL A 30 -3.39 -9.42 0.62
CA VAL A 30 -3.73 -10.13 1.86
C VAL A 30 -3.60 -9.23 3.08
N ARG A 31 -4.08 -9.72 4.24
CA ARG A 31 -3.87 -9.10 5.57
C ARG A 31 -4.27 -7.61 5.60
N GLY A 32 -3.43 -6.75 6.17
CA GLY A 32 -3.70 -5.32 6.29
C GLY A 32 -3.80 -4.61 4.94
N PHE A 33 -3.08 -5.07 3.90
CA PHE A 33 -3.21 -4.48 2.57
C PHE A 33 -4.58 -4.76 1.97
N ARG A 34 -5.13 -5.97 2.19
CA ARG A 34 -6.51 -6.30 1.80
C ARG A 34 -7.49 -5.35 2.49
N VAL A 35 -7.37 -5.19 3.80
CA VAL A 35 -8.25 -4.28 4.56
C VAL A 35 -8.17 -2.87 3.98
N LYS A 36 -6.96 -2.38 3.66
CA LYS A 36 -6.78 -1.05 3.09
C LYS A 36 -7.42 -0.87 1.72
N VAL A 37 -7.36 -1.89 0.86
CA VAL A 37 -8.03 -1.86 -0.45
C VAL A 37 -9.56 -1.86 -0.29
N LEU A 38 -10.09 -2.59 0.68
CA LEU A 38 -11.53 -2.66 0.94
C LEU A 38 -12.12 -1.41 1.60
N GLU A 39 -11.30 -0.46 2.08
CA GLU A 39 -11.76 0.86 2.54
C GLU A 39 -12.21 1.77 1.36
N GLY A 40 -11.85 1.43 0.12
CA GLY A 40 -12.17 2.19 -1.08
C GLY A 40 -10.95 2.33 -1.98
N TRP A 41 -10.92 1.57 -3.08
CA TRP A 41 -9.77 1.51 -3.98
C TRP A 41 -10.20 1.61 -5.44
N ASP A 42 -9.39 2.29 -6.24
CA ASP A 42 -9.57 2.31 -7.69
C ASP A 42 -9.30 0.91 -8.27
N ALA A 43 -10.30 0.34 -8.96
CA ALA A 43 -10.22 -0.99 -9.55
C ALA A 43 -9.10 -1.13 -10.59
N ASN A 44 -8.64 -0.02 -11.19
CA ASN A 44 -7.54 -0.01 -12.16
C ASN A 44 -6.16 0.10 -11.50
N ASN A 45 -6.09 0.42 -10.20
CA ASN A 45 -4.84 0.44 -9.46
C ASN A 45 -4.44 -0.99 -9.05
N LEU A 46 -4.13 -1.81 -10.06
CA LEU A 46 -3.89 -3.24 -9.94
C LEU A 46 -2.56 -3.53 -9.22
N PRO A 47 -2.49 -4.56 -8.35
CA PRO A 47 -1.23 -5.00 -7.75
C PRO A 47 -0.33 -5.59 -8.83
N LEU A 48 0.94 -5.16 -8.86
CA LEU A 48 1.93 -5.60 -9.84
C LEU A 48 2.80 -6.74 -9.30
N GLU A 49 2.87 -6.90 -7.99
CA GLU A 49 3.61 -7.95 -7.30
C GLU A 49 2.84 -8.43 -6.06
N LYS A 50 3.21 -9.60 -5.52
CA LYS A 50 2.77 -10.03 -4.18
C LYS A 50 3.47 -9.20 -3.11
N GLU A 51 2.91 -9.16 -1.90
CA GLU A 51 3.58 -8.53 -0.77
C GLU A 51 4.96 -9.15 -0.50
N ARG A 52 5.94 -8.33 -0.14
CA ARG A 52 7.31 -8.78 0.17
C ARG A 52 7.95 -7.95 1.27
N ALA A 53 8.83 -8.57 2.04
CA ALA A 53 9.64 -7.89 3.03
C ALA A 53 10.73 -7.03 2.37
N VAL A 54 10.98 -5.84 2.93
CA VAL A 54 12.02 -4.90 2.51
C VAL A 54 12.65 -4.20 3.70
N ASN A 55 13.88 -3.73 3.52
CA ASN A 55 14.54 -2.83 4.43
C ASN A 55 15.49 -1.90 3.64
N PRO A 56 15.22 -0.58 3.54
CA PRO A 56 14.08 0.12 4.13
C PRO A 56 12.78 -0.01 3.30
N VAL A 57 11.64 0.36 3.89
CA VAL A 57 10.36 0.53 3.16
C VAL A 57 10.33 1.83 2.32
N GLU A 58 10.98 2.88 2.80
CA GLU A 58 11.15 4.18 2.16
C GLU A 58 12.65 4.45 1.96
N HIS A 59 13.11 4.59 0.72
CA HIS A 59 14.51 4.87 0.43
C HIS A 59 14.88 6.32 0.74
N ALA A 60 13.94 7.25 0.54
CA ALA A 60 14.14 8.66 0.84
C ALA A 60 14.13 8.94 2.35
N ASN A 61 13.53 8.06 3.16
CA ASN A 61 13.54 8.14 4.61
C ASN A 61 13.86 6.79 5.28
N PRO A 62 15.14 6.37 5.31
CA PRO A 62 15.53 5.08 5.87
C PRO A 62 15.21 4.91 7.36
N MET A 63 14.96 5.99 8.10
CA MET A 63 14.60 5.95 9.53
C MET A 63 13.25 5.27 9.79
N VAL A 64 12.40 5.15 8.77
CA VAL A 64 11.16 4.38 8.85
C VAL A 64 11.43 2.88 9.05
N GLY A 65 12.62 2.42 8.65
CA GLY A 65 13.07 1.05 8.86
C GLY A 65 12.48 0.04 7.87
N GLY A 66 12.56 -1.24 8.25
CA GLY A 66 12.07 -2.35 7.45
C GLY A 66 10.59 -2.67 7.68
N GLY A 67 10.02 -3.42 6.76
CA GLY A 67 8.60 -3.76 6.77
C GLY A 67 8.20 -4.57 5.55
N THR A 68 6.91 -4.57 5.24
CA THR A 68 6.36 -5.25 4.06
C THR A 68 5.83 -4.19 3.10
N VAL A 69 5.95 -4.44 1.80
CA VAL A 69 5.42 -3.57 0.75
C VAL A 69 4.66 -4.38 -0.28
N GLN A 70 3.70 -3.74 -0.93
CA GLN A 70 3.09 -4.24 -2.15
C GLN A 70 2.93 -3.10 -3.14
N THR A 71 3.46 -3.29 -4.35
CA THR A 71 3.42 -2.29 -5.42
C THR A 71 2.20 -2.49 -6.30
N PHE A 72 1.51 -1.40 -6.59
CA PHE A 72 0.34 -1.32 -7.46
C PHE A 72 0.65 -0.41 -8.67
N ALA A 73 -0.23 -0.38 -9.66
CA ALA A 73 -0.03 0.38 -10.90
C ALA A 73 0.15 1.89 -10.66
N HIS A 74 -0.58 2.47 -9.71
CA HIS A 74 -0.61 3.90 -9.42
C HIS A 74 -0.08 4.25 -8.03
N SER A 75 0.20 3.26 -7.18
CA SER A 75 0.63 3.49 -5.80
C SER A 75 1.47 2.35 -5.23
N ARG A 76 1.99 2.53 -4.02
CA ARG A 76 2.64 1.48 -3.26
C ARG A 76 2.21 1.56 -1.80
N LEU A 77 1.74 0.43 -1.26
CA LEU A 77 1.44 0.32 0.16
C LEU A 77 2.67 -0.22 0.90
N ALA A 78 2.86 0.28 2.11
CA ALA A 78 3.83 -0.23 3.07
C ALA A 78 3.14 -0.58 4.38
N TRP A 79 3.71 -1.54 5.09
CA TRP A 79 3.40 -1.84 6.47
C TRP A 79 4.69 -1.83 7.30
N THR A 80 4.65 -1.16 8.45
CA THR A 80 5.68 -1.28 9.49
C THR A 80 5.02 -1.46 10.86
N PRO A 81 5.72 -2.03 11.85
CA PRO A 81 5.19 -2.14 13.21
C PRO A 81 4.77 -0.80 13.81
N ALA A 82 5.46 0.28 13.46
CA ALA A 82 5.23 1.61 14.02
C ALA A 82 4.06 2.37 13.35
N ARG A 83 3.79 2.13 12.06
CA ARG A 83 2.82 2.92 11.28
C ARG A 83 1.56 2.16 10.88
N GLY A 84 1.55 0.84 10.98
CA GLY A 84 0.51 0.04 10.32
C GLY A 84 0.61 0.17 8.80
N VAL A 85 -0.51 -0.03 8.08
CA VAL A 85 -0.55 0.06 6.62
C VAL A 85 -0.75 1.50 6.17
N TYR A 86 0.08 1.96 5.24
CA TYR A 86 0.01 3.32 4.69
C TYR A 86 0.48 3.39 3.23
N LEU A 87 0.15 4.48 2.55
CA LEU A 87 0.66 4.79 1.22
C LEU A 87 2.08 5.35 1.32
N ILE A 88 3.02 4.78 0.59
CA ILE A 88 4.36 5.34 0.46
C ILE A 88 4.26 6.69 -0.26
N PRO A 89 4.98 7.74 0.17
CA PRO A 89 5.06 9.02 -0.53
C PRO A 89 5.86 8.88 -1.85
N ILE A 90 5.25 8.27 -2.87
CA ILE A 90 5.95 7.84 -4.10
C ILE A 90 6.59 9.00 -4.88
N GLY A 91 6.05 10.21 -4.78
CA GLY A 91 6.67 11.40 -5.39
C GLY A 91 8.01 11.76 -4.75
N VAL A 92 8.14 11.57 -3.44
CA VAL A 92 9.40 11.79 -2.70
C VAL A 92 10.41 10.70 -3.07
N GLU A 93 9.97 9.44 -3.11
CA GLU A 93 10.80 8.30 -3.54
C GLU A 93 11.29 8.47 -4.97
N LEU A 94 10.43 8.89 -5.90
CA LEU A 94 10.80 9.15 -7.28
C LEU A 94 11.88 10.23 -7.38
N LEU A 95 11.69 11.38 -6.72
CA LEU A 95 12.68 12.45 -6.73
C LEU A 95 14.02 11.98 -6.13
N PHE A 96 13.98 11.21 -5.04
CA PHE A 96 15.19 10.60 -4.46
C PHE A 96 15.91 9.69 -5.47
N MET A 97 15.18 8.81 -6.16
CA MET A 97 15.75 7.92 -7.17
C MET A 97 16.29 8.67 -8.40
N GLU A 98 15.70 9.81 -8.74
CA GLU A 98 16.21 10.73 -9.77
C GLU A 98 17.43 11.55 -9.30
N GLY A 99 17.89 11.38 -8.07
CA GLY A 99 18.97 12.17 -7.47
C GLY A 99 18.57 13.62 -7.15
N LYS A 100 17.27 13.93 -7.17
CA LYS A 100 16.72 15.25 -6.87
C LYS A 100 16.38 15.36 -5.39
N ARG A 101 16.68 16.52 -4.81
CA ARG A 101 16.24 16.84 -3.45
C ARG A 101 14.82 17.38 -3.48
N VAL A 102 13.97 16.84 -2.63
CA VAL A 102 12.71 17.51 -2.29
C VAL A 102 13.11 18.77 -1.51
N SER A 103 12.83 19.95 -2.07
CA SER A 103 12.98 21.19 -1.32
C SER A 103 11.95 21.17 -0.20
N THR A 104 12.40 20.96 1.03
CA THR A 104 11.55 21.03 2.22
C THR A 104 11.05 22.47 2.41
N GLY A 105 9.84 22.75 1.90
CA GLY A 105 8.90 23.60 2.62
C GLY A 105 8.58 22.96 3.99
N PRO A 106 7.98 23.69 4.95
CA PRO A 106 8.01 23.32 6.37
C PRO A 106 7.57 21.87 6.59
N ALA A 107 8.32 21.18 7.44
CA ALA A 107 8.23 19.75 7.72
C ALA A 107 6.78 19.27 7.86
N LEU A 108 6.42 18.20 7.14
CA LEU A 108 5.19 17.47 7.40
C LEU A 108 5.26 16.89 8.82
N PRO A 109 4.22 17.07 9.66
CA PRO A 109 4.20 16.53 11.00
C PRO A 109 4.31 15.00 10.97
N GLY A 110 5.16 14.49 11.87
CA GLY A 110 5.46 13.06 12.02
C GLY A 110 4.36 12.25 12.68
#